data_AF-X1UF82-F1
#
_entry.id   AF-X1UF82-F1
#
_cell.length_a   1.000
_cell.length_b   1.000
_cell.length_c   1.000
_cell.angle_alpha   90.00
_cell.angle_beta   90.00
_cell.angle_gamma   90.00
#
_symmetry.space_group_name_H-M   'P 1'
#
loop_
_entity.id
_entity.type
_entity.pdbx_description
1 polymer ?
#
loop_
_entity_poly.entity_id
_entity_poly.type
_entity_poly.pdbx_seq_one_letter_code
_entity_poly.pdbx_strand_id
1 'polypeptide(L)'
;MFMFDLKMEAEGILQVKYKIPHSDLDHLEDEDRKQFIKPQEPIEFGHTLDDQIGGQIEAGFTITGFFEDSWGADENIMLSKYIKSFIATRAVKPG
;
A
#
# COMPACT_ATOMS: atom_id res chain seq x y z
N MET A 1 4.47 -4.77 -1.14
CA MET A 1 3.79 -4.28 -2.37
C MET A 1 2.46 -4.99 -2.50
N PHE A 2 1.37 -4.27 -2.29
CA PHE A 2 0.10 -4.83 -1.80
C PHE A 2 -0.64 -5.78 -2.76
N MET A 3 -0.57 -5.51 -4.07
CA MET A 3 -1.35 -6.21 -5.10
C MET A 3 -0.50 -7.18 -5.94
N PHE A 4 0.84 -7.05 -5.90
CA PHE A 4 1.74 -7.73 -6.82
C PHE A 4 2.53 -8.86 -6.15
N ASP A 5 2.91 -9.89 -6.91
CA ASP A 5 3.76 -10.98 -6.42
C ASP A 5 5.21 -10.50 -6.23
N LEU A 6 5.68 -10.50 -4.99
CA LEU A 6 7.03 -10.06 -4.61
C LEU A 6 8.15 -10.93 -5.20
N LYS A 7 7.90 -12.23 -5.45
CA LYS A 7 8.90 -13.12 -6.10
C LYS A 7 9.08 -12.72 -7.55
N MET A 8 7.97 -12.46 -8.24
CA MET A 8 7.98 -12.06 -9.65
C MET A 8 8.56 -10.66 -9.80
N GLU A 9 8.29 -9.76 -8.85
CA GLU A 9 8.89 -8.43 -8.86
C GLU A 9 10.42 -8.50 -8.77
N ALA A 10 10.99 -9.38 -7.95
CA ALA A 10 12.44 -9.61 -7.87
C ALA A 10 13.05 -10.11 -9.19
N GLU A 11 12.24 -10.74 -10.05
CA GLU A 11 12.60 -11.14 -11.41
C GLU A 11 12.32 -10.05 -12.47
N GLY A 12 11.84 -8.88 -12.05
CA GLY A 12 11.49 -7.76 -12.92
C GLY A 12 10.11 -7.86 -13.56
N ILE A 13 9.20 -8.66 -13.00
CA ILE A 13 7.84 -8.89 -13.52
C ILE A 13 6.80 -8.35 -12.52
N LEU A 14 6.04 -7.33 -12.92
CA LEU A 14 4.89 -6.85 -12.14
C LEU A 14 3.65 -7.74 -12.41
N GLN A 15 3.49 -8.82 -11.64
CA GLN A 15 2.34 -9.72 -11.73
C GLN A 15 1.32 -9.44 -10.63
N VAL A 16 0.05 -9.16 -11.00
CA VAL A 16 -1.05 -9.01 -10.04
C VAL A 16 -1.38 -10.37 -9.39
N LYS A 17 -1.49 -10.41 -8.07
CA LYS A 17 -1.77 -11.61 -7.26
C LYS A 17 -2.90 -11.39 -6.25
N TYR A 18 -2.95 -10.23 -5.58
CA TYR A 18 -3.91 -9.96 -4.51
C TYR A 18 -4.90 -8.85 -4.89
N LYS A 19 -6.16 -8.96 -4.44
CA LYS A 19 -7.18 -7.93 -4.64
C LYS A 19 -7.20 -6.97 -3.44
N ILE A 20 -7.44 -5.68 -3.67
CA ILE A 20 -7.69 -4.69 -2.61
C ILE A 20 -9.22 -4.57 -2.34
N PRO A 21 -9.67 -4.42 -1.07
CA PRO A 21 -8.85 -4.38 0.15
C PRO A 21 -8.26 -5.75 0.51
N HIS A 22 -7.08 -5.73 1.14
CA HIS A 22 -6.28 -6.92 1.46
C HIS A 22 -5.72 -6.80 2.89
N SER A 23 -5.63 -7.91 3.62
CA SER A 23 -4.84 -8.00 4.85
C SER A 23 -3.84 -9.16 4.78
N ASP A 24 -2.61 -8.87 5.18
CA ASP A 24 -1.60 -9.91 5.38
C ASP A 24 -2.00 -10.95 6.43
N LEU A 25 -2.88 -10.57 7.37
CA LEU A 25 -3.43 -11.48 8.39
C LEU A 25 -4.30 -12.59 7.80
N ASP A 26 -4.96 -12.33 6.68
CA ASP A 26 -5.81 -13.32 6.00
C ASP A 26 -4.99 -14.41 5.29
N HIS A 27 -3.68 -14.19 5.15
CA HIS A 27 -2.78 -15.02 4.36
C HIS A 27 -1.54 -15.47 5.15
N LEU A 28 -1.63 -15.52 6.48
CA LEU A 28 -0.53 -15.97 7.35
C LEU A 28 -0.10 -17.42 7.09
N GLU A 29 -1.05 -18.26 6.67
CA GLU A 29 -0.77 -19.67 6.33
C GLU A 29 -0.27 -19.88 4.91
N ASP A 30 -0.24 -18.82 4.10
CA ASP A 30 0.26 -18.89 2.73
C ASP A 30 1.78 -19.05 2.79
N GLU A 31 2.28 -20.25 2.44
CA GLU A 31 3.72 -20.58 2.50
C GLU A 31 4.57 -19.59 1.69
N ASP A 32 4.00 -19.07 0.59
CA ASP A 32 4.60 -18.00 -0.19
C ASP A 32 4.78 -16.72 0.61
N ARG A 33 3.92 -16.40 1.56
CA ARG A 33 3.99 -15.19 2.40
C ARG A 33 4.76 -15.40 3.69
N LYS A 34 4.79 -16.61 4.24
CA LYS A 34 5.62 -16.92 5.44
C LYS A 34 7.09 -16.54 5.25
N GLN A 35 7.61 -16.58 4.03
CA GLN A 35 8.98 -16.16 3.74
C GLN A 35 9.19 -14.64 3.74
N PHE A 36 8.13 -13.86 3.55
CA PHE A 36 8.16 -12.39 3.52
C PHE A 36 7.66 -11.77 4.82
N ILE A 37 6.75 -12.43 5.54
CA ILE A 37 6.31 -12.07 6.90
C ILE A 37 7.33 -12.64 7.89
N LYS A 38 8.52 -12.03 7.94
CA LYS A 38 9.57 -12.41 8.89
C LYS A 38 9.37 -11.72 10.24
N PRO A 39 9.91 -12.27 11.34
CA PRO A 39 9.99 -11.53 12.59
C PRO A 39 10.66 -10.17 12.35
N GLN A 40 10.02 -9.09 12.79
CA GLN A 40 10.43 -7.68 12.62
C GLN A 40 10.09 -7.00 11.27
N GLU A 41 9.43 -7.69 10.34
CA GLU A 41 8.84 -7.04 9.16
C GLU A 41 7.43 -6.50 9.48
N PRO A 42 7.01 -5.36 8.91
CA PRO A 42 5.68 -4.82 9.10
C PRO A 42 4.62 -5.72 8.43
N ILE A 43 3.47 -5.84 9.07
CA ILE A 43 2.27 -6.43 8.46
C ILE A 43 1.67 -5.39 7.53
N GLU A 44 1.47 -5.74 6.26
CA GLU A 44 0.90 -4.84 5.27
C GLU A 44 -0.63 -5.01 5.16
N PHE A 45 -1.31 -3.89 4.90
CA PHE A 45 -2.74 -3.84 4.61
C PHE A 45 -2.95 -3.05 3.32
N GLY A 46 -3.64 -3.66 2.35
CA GLY A 46 -4.06 -3.00 1.13
C GLY A 46 -5.39 -2.30 1.35
N HIS A 47 -5.43 -0.97 1.15
CA HIS A 47 -6.63 -0.17 1.32
C HIS A 47 -7.11 0.42 0.00
N THR A 48 -8.42 0.66 -0.12
CA THR A 48 -8.92 1.55 -1.17
C THR A 48 -8.68 3.01 -0.78
N LEU A 49 -8.68 3.91 -1.77
CA LEU A 49 -8.63 5.35 -1.47
C LEU A 49 -9.92 5.82 -0.76
N ASP A 50 -11.03 5.11 -0.93
CA ASP A 50 -12.28 5.38 -0.22
C ASP A 50 -12.10 5.10 1.28
N ASP A 51 -11.47 3.98 1.64
CA ASP A 51 -11.13 3.67 3.04
C ASP A 51 -10.17 4.73 3.62
N GLN A 52 -9.13 5.13 2.87
CA GLN A 52 -8.09 6.01 3.38
C GLN A 52 -8.50 7.48 3.44
N ILE A 53 -9.07 8.02 2.35
CA ILE A 53 -9.43 9.43 2.22
C ILE A 53 -10.91 9.64 2.55
N GLY A 54 -11.79 8.78 2.04
CA GLY A 54 -13.22 8.82 2.36
C GLY A 54 -13.46 8.67 3.87
N GLY A 55 -12.79 7.72 4.53
CA GLY A 55 -12.87 7.57 5.99
C GLY A 55 -12.45 8.82 6.79
N GLN A 56 -11.48 9.60 6.31
CA GLN A 56 -11.13 10.89 6.94
C GLN A 56 -12.27 11.91 6.80
N ILE A 57 -12.90 11.97 5.62
CA ILE A 57 -14.02 12.87 5.33
C ILE A 57 -15.23 12.49 6.18
N GLU A 58 -15.57 11.21 6.26
CA GLU A 58 -16.68 10.70 7.09
C GLU A 58 -16.46 11.00 8.57
N ALA A 59 -15.21 10.94 9.06
CA ALA A 59 -14.86 11.32 10.42
C ALA A 59 -14.97 12.84 10.71
N GLY A 60 -15.38 13.63 9.72
CA GLY A 60 -15.61 15.07 9.81
C GLY A 60 -14.37 15.92 9.53
N PHE A 61 -13.31 15.35 8.97
CA PHE A 61 -12.16 16.13 8.55
C PHE A 61 -12.39 16.73 7.16
N THR A 62 -12.01 18.00 7.00
CA THR A 62 -11.87 18.63 5.69
C THR A 62 -10.45 18.42 5.19
N ILE A 63 -10.29 17.77 4.04
CA ILE A 63 -9.00 17.64 3.36
C ILE A 63 -8.66 18.99 2.70
N THR A 64 -7.58 19.60 3.14
CA THR A 64 -7.12 20.94 2.68
C THR A 64 -5.79 20.89 1.92
N GLY A 65 -5.21 19.69 1.79
CA GLY A 65 -4.02 19.45 0.99
C GLY A 65 -3.84 17.96 0.74
N PHE A 66 -3.23 17.64 -0.40
CA PHE A 66 -2.94 16.29 -0.84
C PHE A 66 -1.58 16.28 -1.53
N PHE A 67 -0.74 15.30 -1.18
CA PHE A 67 0.57 15.12 -1.77
C PHE A 67 0.77 13.64 -2.08
N GLU A 68 1.39 13.35 -3.22
CA GLU A 68 1.76 12.00 -3.60
C GLU A 68 3.28 11.88 -3.67
N ASP A 69 3.80 10.75 -3.22
CA ASP A 69 5.22 10.40 -3.27
C ASP A 69 5.45 8.97 -3.75
N SER A 70 6.70 8.66 -4.04
CA SER A 70 7.16 7.33 -4.41
C SER A 70 8.44 7.03 -3.65
N TRP A 71 8.97 5.82 -3.80
CA TRP A 71 10.32 5.50 -3.33
C TRP A 71 11.43 6.24 -4.11
N GLY A 72 11.08 7.13 -5.05
CA GLY A 72 12.02 7.85 -5.89
C GLY A 72 12.57 6.98 -7.01
N ALA A 73 13.79 7.28 -7.47
CA ALA A 73 14.48 6.52 -8.52
C ALA A 73 15.12 5.21 -8.00
N ASP A 74 14.62 4.66 -6.89
CA ASP A 74 15.06 3.33 -6.43
C ASP A 74 14.65 2.29 -7.46
N GLU A 75 15.65 1.80 -8.19
CA GLU A 75 15.50 0.87 -9.30
C GLU A 75 14.94 -0.49 -8.88
N ASN A 76 14.94 -0.79 -7.58
CA ASN A 76 14.48 -2.04 -6.99
C ASN A 76 12.96 -2.11 -6.76
N ILE A 77 12.24 -0.97 -6.78
CA ILE A 77 10.77 -0.96 -6.66
C ILE A 77 10.17 -0.71 -8.04
N MET A 78 9.73 -1.77 -8.72
CA MET A 78 9.28 -1.68 -10.11
C MET A 78 8.03 -0.83 -10.26
N LEU A 79 7.12 -0.89 -9.30
CA LEU A 79 5.87 -0.11 -9.33
C LEU A 79 6.11 1.41 -9.30
N SER A 80 7.18 1.88 -8.63
CA SER A 80 7.53 3.30 -8.54
C SER A 80 7.81 3.94 -9.90
N LYS A 81 8.10 3.14 -10.93
CA LYS A 81 8.28 3.59 -12.32
C LYS A 81 6.97 3.97 -13.00
N TYR A 82 5.84 3.52 -12.47
CA TYR A 82 4.52 3.66 -13.09
C TYR A 82 3.58 4.56 -12.29
N ILE A 83 3.68 4.55 -10.96
CA ILE A 83 2.80 5.32 -10.08
C ILE A 83 3.50 5.71 -8.77
N LYS A 84 3.01 6.79 -8.17
CA LYS A 84 3.33 7.19 -6.81
C LYS A 84 2.53 6.35 -5.82
N SER A 85 3.20 5.47 -5.09
CA SER A 85 2.56 4.52 -4.17
C SER A 85 2.24 5.10 -2.79
N PHE A 86 2.63 6.36 -2.52
CA PHE A 86 2.42 7.01 -1.25
C PHE A 86 1.58 8.26 -1.39
N ILE A 87 0.79 8.53 -0.36
CA ILE A 87 -0.02 9.74 -0.24
C ILE A 87 0.12 10.34 1.16
N ALA A 88 -0.02 11.65 1.25
CA ALA A 88 -0.16 12.38 2.49
C ALA A 88 -1.32 13.37 2.36
N THR A 89 -2.28 13.29 3.29
CA THR A 89 -3.38 14.24 3.42
C THR A 89 -3.06 15.28 4.49
N ARG A 90 -3.30 16.55 4.18
CA ARG A 90 -3.39 17.61 5.20
C ARG A 90 -4.86 17.85 5.49
N ALA A 91 -5.27 17.57 6.72
CA ALA A 91 -6.68 17.63 7.11
C ALA A 91 -6.90 18.53 8.32
N VAL A 92 -8.04 19.22 8.36
CA VAL A 92 -8.49 20.03 9.49
C VAL A 92 -9.84 19.51 9.94
N LYS A 93 -10.01 19.27 11.24
CA LYS A 93 -11.32 19.00 11.82
C LYS A 93 -11.91 20.31 12.32
N PRO A 94 -13.02 20.80 11.74
CA PRO A 94 -13.74 21.95 12.30
C PRO A 94 -14.21 21.61 13.71
N GLY A 95 -14.12 22.59 14.62
CA GLY A 95 -14.61 22.47 16.00
C GLY A 95 -16.12 22.42 16.10
#